data_AF-X1HI43-F1
#
_entry.id   AF-X1HI43-F1
#
_cell.length_a   1.000
_cell.length_b   1.000
_cell.length_c   1.000
_cell.angle_alpha   90.00
_cell.angle_beta   90.00
_cell.angle_gamma   90.00
#
_symmetry.space_group_name_H-M   'P 1'
#
loop_
_entity.id
_entity.type
_entity.pdbx_description
1 polymer ?
#
loop_
_entity_poly.entity_id
_entity_poly.type
_entity_poly.pdbx_seq_one_letter_code
_entity_poly.pdbx_strand_id
1 'polypeptide(L)' 'MATDFLKRLRDGEILVTYGPIHTLLEQEVGRNLEGHLADWIVNHPSEFQHILAGTYAAGSDIGAAGAQGNGR' A
#
# COMPACT_ATOMS: atom_id res chain seq x y z
N MET A 1 1.96 -12.16 13.31
CA MET A 1 2.18 -10.96 12.48
C MET A 1 2.97 -9.88 13.21
N ALA A 2 2.45 -9.19 14.24
CA ALA A 2 3.22 -8.16 14.96
C ALA A 2 4.47 -8.70 15.69
N THR A 3 4.36 -9.89 16.31
CA THR A 3 5.48 -10.55 17.01
C THR A 3 6.62 -10.95 16.07
N ASP A 4 6.27 -11.30 14.83
CA ASP A 4 7.21 -11.70 13.78
C ASP A 4 7.94 -10.46 13.22
N PHE A 5 7.18 -9.40 12.93
CA PHE A 5 7.74 -8.10 12.54
C PHE A 5 8.75 -7.53 13.55
N LEU A 6 8.38 -7.49 14.84
CA LEU A 6 9.29 -6.99 15.89
C LEU A 6 10.50 -7.89 16.08
N LYS A 7 10.38 -9.20 15.80
CA LYS A 7 11.51 -10.12 15.84
C LYS A 7 12.50 -9.81 14.71
N ARG A 8 12.02 -9.69 13.47
CA ARG A 8 12.86 -9.36 12.30
C ARG A 8 13.62 -8.03 12.51
N LEU A 9 12.95 -7.01 13.06
CA LEU A 9 13.60 -5.76 13.45
C LEU A 9 14.70 -5.94 14.50
N ARG A 10 14.47 -6.74 15.55
CA ARG A 10 15.48 -7.02 16.58
C ARG A 10 16.67 -7.81 16.05
N ASP A 11 16.44 -8.67 15.06
CA ASP A 11 17.49 -9.47 14.42
C ASP A 11 18.32 -8.64 13.41
N GLY A 12 18.00 -7.36 13.23
CA GLY A 12 18.76 -6.44 12.38
C GLY A 12 18.38 -6.50 10.90
N GLU A 13 17.23 -7.10 10.56
CA GLU A 13 16.75 -7.11 9.19
C GLU A 13 16.34 -5.71 8.72
N ILE A 14 16.61 -5.43 7.44
CA ILE A 14 16.07 -4.25 6.75
C ILE A 14 14.68 -4.61 6.25
N LEU A 15 13.67 -3.86 6.68
CA LEU A 15 12.29 -4.05 6.26
C LEU A 15 11.90 -3.00 5.23
N VAL A 16 11.32 -3.45 4.12
CA VAL A 16 10.96 -2.60 2.98
C VAL A 16 9.47 -2.25 3.05
N THR A 17 9.16 -0.96 3.05
CA THR A 17 7.76 -0.49 2.98
C THR A 17 7.19 -0.59 1.57
N TYR A 18 5.87 -0.52 1.45
CA TYR A 18 5.15 -0.39 0.19
C TYR A 18 5.59 0.87 -0.59
N GLY A 19 5.50 0.79 -1.92
CA GLY A 19 5.73 1.92 -2.83
C GLY A 19 4.59 2.96 -2.84
N PRO A 20 4.73 4.09 -3.56
CA PRO A 20 3.76 5.18 -3.53
C PRO A 20 2.41 4.80 -4.17
N ILE A 21 1.48 4.29 -3.35
CA ILE A 21 0.19 3.73 -3.79
C ILE A 21 -0.63 4.69 -4.66
N HIS A 22 -0.66 5.98 -4.35
CA HIS A 22 -1.42 6.95 -5.15
C HIS A 22 -0.93 6.99 -6.60
N THR A 23 0.38 7.08 -6.80
CA THR A 23 1.02 7.08 -8.12
C THR A 23 0.85 5.75 -8.84
N LEU A 24 0.98 4.63 -8.13
CA LEU A 24 0.80 3.30 -8.73
C LEU A 24 -0.63 3.10 -9.22
N LEU A 25 -1.64 3.54 -8.47
CA LEU A 25 -3.04 3.46 -8.91
C LEU A 25 -3.34 4.37 -10.11
N GLU A 26 -2.74 5.56 -10.17
CA GLU A 26 -2.87 6.44 -11.33
C GLU A 26 -2.26 5.78 -12.59
N GLN A 27 -1.05 5.23 -12.47
CA GLN A 27 -0.33 4.66 -13.61
C GLN A 27 -0.95 3.37 -14.14
N GLU A 28 -1.44 2.50 -13.26
CA GLU A 28 -1.88 1.16 -13.63
C GLU A 28 -3.37 1.09 -13.97
N VAL A 29 -4.21 1.90 -13.31
CA VAL A 29 -5.68 1.86 -13.49
C VAL A 29 -6.29 3.22 -13.81
N GLY A 30 -5.49 4.26 -14.00
CA GLY A 30 -5.98 5.58 -14.40
C GLY A 30 -6.75 6.30 -13.29
N ARG A 31 -6.52 5.94 -12.01
CA ARG A 31 -7.19 6.60 -10.89
C ARG A 31 -6.85 8.10 -10.88
N ASN A 32 -7.88 8.94 -10.78
CA ASN A 32 -7.69 10.37 -10.51
C ASN A 32 -7.10 10.58 -9.10
N LEU A 33 -6.04 11.37 -9.01
CA LEU A 33 -5.38 11.71 -7.74
C LEU A 33 -6.19 12.68 -6.88
N GLU A 34 -7.12 13.42 -7.49
CA GLU A 34 -8.11 14.22 -6.77
C GLU A 34 -9.11 13.33 -6.03
N GLY A 35 -9.43 13.70 -4.79
CA GLY A 35 -10.39 12.98 -3.96
C GLY A 35 -9.78 11.91 -3.04
N HIS A 36 -10.58 11.47 -2.06
CA HIS A 36 -10.11 10.64 -0.95
C HIS A 36 -9.83 9.20 -1.41
N LEU A 37 -8.65 8.66 -1.08
CA LEU A 37 -8.28 7.29 -1.46
C LEU A 37 -9.26 6.25 -0.90
N ALA A 38 -9.65 6.40 0.36
CA ALA A 38 -10.58 5.46 1.00
C ALA A 38 -11.92 5.35 0.25
N ASP A 39 -12.50 6.46 -0.22
CA ASP A 39 -13.75 6.46 -0.98
C ASP A 39 -13.59 5.73 -2.32
N TRP A 40 -12.43 5.90 -2.96
CA TRP A 40 -12.11 5.19 -4.19
C TRP A 40 -11.97 3.68 -3.94
N ILE A 41 -11.26 3.27 -2.88
CA ILE A 41 -11.05 1.85 -2.53
C ILE A 41 -12.39 1.13 -2.27
N VAL A 42 -13.37 1.80 -1.65
CA VAL A 42 -14.70 1.21 -1.42
C VAL A 42 -15.38 0.81 -2.73
N ASN A 43 -15.15 1.58 -3.80
CA ASN A 43 -15.73 1.34 -5.12
C ASN A 43 -14.85 0.46 -6.02
N HIS A 44 -13.54 0.39 -5.75
CA HIS A 44 -12.54 -0.33 -6.55
C HIS A 44 -11.63 -1.25 -5.70
N PRO A 45 -12.19 -2.13 -4.85
CA PRO A 45 -11.38 -2.87 -3.86
C PRO A 45 -10.43 -3.88 -4.51
N SER A 46 -10.84 -4.52 -5.60
CA SER A 46 -10.01 -5.51 -6.31
C SER A 46 -8.78 -4.88 -6.96
N GLU A 47 -8.94 -3.69 -7.56
CA GLU A 47 -7.84 -2.96 -8.18
C GLU A 47 -6.82 -2.52 -7.12
N PHE A 48 -7.29 -2.00 -5.99
CA PHE A 48 -6.41 -1.67 -4.86
C PHE A 48 -5.63 -2.89 -4.35
N GLN A 49 -6.32 -4.02 -4.14
CA GLN A 49 -5.67 -5.25 -3.68
C GLN A 49 -4.66 -5.79 -4.71
N HIS A 50 -4.95 -5.67 -6.00
CA HIS A 50 -4.02 -6.07 -7.06
C HIS A 50 -2.72 -5.27 -7.01
N ILE A 51 -2.80 -3.94 -6.92
CA ILE A 51 -1.61 -3.08 -6.81
C ILE A 51 -0.84 -3.34 -5.51
N LEU A 52 -1.54 -3.50 -4.39
CA LEU A 52 -0.90 -3.80 -3.11
C LEU A 52 -0.19 -5.17 -3.14
N ALA A 53 -0.81 -6.19 -3.71
CA ALA A 53 -0.19 -7.49 -3.92
C ALA A 53 1.08 -7.39 -4.79
N GLY A 54 1.06 -6.50 -5.79
CA GLY A 54 2.23 -6.17 -6.61
C GLY A 54 3.42 -5.67 -5.78
N THR A 55 3.17 -4.84 -4.75
CA THR A 55 4.27 -4.36 -3.87
C THR A 55 4.90 -5.49 -3.06
N TYR A 56 4.10 -6.43 -2.56
CA TYR A 56 4.62 -7.62 -1.88
C TYR A 56 5.43 -8.50 -2.83
N ALA A 57 4.95 -8.71 -4.05
CA ALA A 57 5.68 -9.46 -5.08
C ALA A 57 7.02 -8.80 -5.46
N ALA A 58 7.10 -7.47 -5.36
CA ALA A 58 8.32 -6.69 -5.58
C ALA A 58 9.28 -6.68 -4.37
N GLY A 59 8.91 -7.32 -3.26
CA GLY A 59 9.77 -7.48 -2.08
C GLY A 59 9.46 -6.53 -0.92
N SER A 60 8.34 -5.80 -0.94
CA SER A 60 7.89 -5.07 0.26
C SER A 60 7.49 -6.04 1.37
N ASP A 61 7.87 -5.73 2.60
CA ASP A 61 7.47 -6.44 3.83
C ASP A 61 6.19 -5.87 4.45
N ILE A 62 5.88 -4.61 4.14
CA ILE A 62 4.79 -3.84 4.75
C ILE A 62 3.89 -3.28 3.65
N GLY A 63 2.57 -3.39 3.84
CA GLY A 63 1.55 -2.88 2.91
C GLY A 63 0.85 -1.63 3.41
N ALA A 64 0.22 -0.89 2.49
CA ALA A 64 -0.64 0.25 2.82
C ALA A 64 -2.04 -0.21 3.20
N ALA A 65 -2.59 0.32 4.29
CA ALA A 65 -4.00 0.11 4.63
C ALA A 65 -4.97 0.93 3.76
N GLY A 66 -4.47 1.89 2.96
CA GLY A 66 -5.31 2.78 2.16
C GLY A 66 -6.17 3.77 2.96
N ALA A 67 -5.97 3.85 4.28
CA ALA A 67 -6.71 4.72 5.20
C ALA A 67 -6.18 6.17 5.23
N GLN A 68 -5.32 6.53 4.28
CA GLN A 68 -4.72 7.86 4.21
C GLN A 68 -5.78 8.85 3.74
N GLY A 69 -5.95 9.94 4.48
CA GLY A 69 -6.65 11.10 3.97
C GLY A 69 -5.72 11.93 3.11
N ASN A 70 -6.20 12.38 1.95
CA ASN A 70 -5.53 13.49 1.28
C ASN A 70 -5.66 14.68 2.24
N GLY A 71 -4.53 15.17 2.76
CA GLY A 71 -4.50 16.39 3.55
C GLY A 71 -5.28 17.46 2.79
N ARG A 72 -6.36 17.97 3.40
CA ARG A 72 -7.01 19.19 2.95
C ARG A 72 -6.18 20.38 3.39
#